data_AF-A0A838HV36-F1
#
_entry.id   AF-A0A838HV36-F1
#
_cell.length_a   1.000
_cell.length_b   1.000
_cell.length_c   1.000
_cell.angle_alpha   90.00
_cell.angle_beta   90.00
_cell.angle_gamma   90.00
#
_symmetry.space_group_name_H-M   'P 1'
#
loop_
_entity.id
_entity.type
_entity.pdbx_description
1 polymer ?
#
loop_
_entity_poly.entity_id
_entity_poly.type
_entity_poly.pdbx_seq_one_letter_code
_entity_poly.pdbx_strand_id
1 'polypeptide(L)'
;MQPRHAEQTSDALGAAGSQLGPRAVALMVLLVKQLGASAGRVAALFGQLGVQISPGGVTQAVARAGRRCQATYDALIDAIPRVPPRSPRARPAGGSPAPRRGWGSSPAGS
;
A
#
# COMPACT_ATOMS: atom_id res chain seq x y z
N MET A 1 -7.35 -20.34 -44.94
CA MET A 1 -6.54 -19.26 -44.33
C MET A 1 -7.51 -18.31 -43.66
N GLN A 2 -7.77 -18.50 -42.36
CA GLN A 2 -8.71 -17.68 -41.59
C GLN A 2 -8.05 -16.32 -41.27
N PRO A 3 -8.75 -15.18 -41.41
CA PRO A 3 -8.16 -13.86 -41.18
C PRO A 3 -7.87 -13.66 -39.68
N ARG A 4 -6.62 -13.33 -39.34
CA ARG A 4 -6.25 -12.92 -37.97
C ARG A 4 -6.77 -11.50 -37.74
N HIS A 5 -7.71 -11.35 -36.82
CA HIS A 5 -8.24 -10.05 -36.40
C HIS A 5 -7.19 -9.26 -35.63
N ALA A 6 -7.09 -7.95 -35.89
CA ALA A 6 -6.14 -7.02 -35.27
C ALA A 6 -6.42 -6.70 -33.78
N GLU A 7 -7.46 -7.28 -33.18
CA GLU A 7 -7.84 -7.09 -31.78
C GLU A 7 -7.69 -8.35 -30.92
N GLN A 8 -6.79 -9.26 -31.31
CA GLN A 8 -6.47 -10.42 -30.49
C GLN A 8 -5.70 -10.00 -29.22
N THR A 9 -6.46 -9.54 -28.22
CA THR A 9 -5.99 -9.25 -26.87
C THR A 9 -5.83 -10.57 -26.11
N SER A 10 -4.59 -10.88 -25.74
CA SER A 10 -4.20 -12.02 -24.91
C SER A 10 -4.20 -13.39 -25.61
N ASP A 11 -3.07 -13.73 -26.23
CA ASP A 11 -2.69 -15.14 -26.38
C ASP A 11 -2.34 -15.71 -24.99
N ALA A 12 -3.27 -16.47 -24.43
CA ALA A 12 -3.01 -17.59 -23.52
C ALA A 12 -2.07 -17.37 -22.30
N LEU A 13 -2.10 -16.21 -21.61
CA LEU A 13 -1.36 -16.02 -20.35
C LEU A 13 -1.87 -16.90 -19.18
N GLY A 14 -2.96 -17.64 -19.38
CA GLY A 14 -3.51 -18.61 -18.43
C GLY A 14 -2.72 -19.92 -18.30
N ALA A 15 -1.96 -20.32 -19.32
CA ALA A 15 -1.16 -21.55 -19.28
C ALA A 15 0.13 -21.40 -18.44
N ALA A 16 0.60 -20.18 -18.22
CA ALA A 16 1.91 -19.89 -17.65
C ALA A 16 1.96 -19.74 -16.11
N GLY A 17 0.98 -20.29 -15.39
CA GLY A 17 1.20 -20.64 -13.99
C GLY A 17 2.33 -21.67 -13.81
N SER A 18 2.67 -22.39 -14.89
CA SER A 18 3.77 -23.36 -14.98
C SER A 18 5.02 -22.84 -15.71
N GLN A 19 4.94 -21.77 -16.52
CA GLN A 19 6.07 -21.23 -17.29
C GLN A 19 6.95 -20.27 -16.48
N LEU A 20 6.36 -19.55 -15.52
CA LEU A 20 7.11 -18.68 -14.60
C LEU A 20 7.21 -19.37 -13.25
N GLY A 21 8.41 -19.88 -12.95
CA GLY A 21 8.66 -20.58 -11.70
C GLY A 21 8.39 -19.71 -10.46
N PRO A 22 8.15 -20.33 -9.28
CA PRO A 22 7.83 -19.61 -8.05
C PRO A 22 8.89 -18.58 -7.65
N ARG A 23 10.17 -18.83 -7.97
CA ARG A 23 11.27 -17.87 -7.76
C ARG A 23 11.13 -16.60 -8.60
N ALA A 24 10.71 -16.73 -9.86
CA ALA A 24 10.47 -15.59 -10.73
C ALA A 24 9.33 -14.73 -10.20
N VAL A 25 8.23 -15.35 -9.75
CA VAL A 25 7.11 -14.63 -9.13
C VAL A 25 7.55 -13.94 -7.84
N ALA A 26 8.34 -14.59 -6.99
CA ALA A 26 8.86 -13.98 -5.78
C ALA A 26 9.72 -12.74 -6.09
N LEU A 27 10.60 -12.82 -7.09
CA LEU A 27 11.40 -11.69 -7.55
C LEU A 27 10.53 -10.53 -8.06
N MET A 28 9.48 -10.83 -8.84
CA MET A 28 8.52 -9.81 -9.28
C MET A 28 7.84 -9.12 -8.10
N VAL A 29 7.40 -9.88 -7.09
CA VAL A 29 6.79 -9.33 -5.87
C VAL A 29 7.77 -8.43 -5.13
N LEU A 30 9.03 -8.84 -4.96
CA LEU A 30 10.07 -8.01 -4.33
C LEU A 30 10.27 -6.69 -5.08
N LEU A 31 10.41 -6.75 -6.40
CA LEU A 31 10.61 -5.56 -7.23
C LEU A 31 9.43 -4.59 -7.13
N VAL A 32 8.20 -5.10 -7.19
CA VAL A 32 6.99 -4.26 -7.17
C VAL A 32 6.70 -3.73 -5.77
N LYS A 33 6.73 -4.60 -4.75
CA LYS A 33 6.24 -4.27 -3.40
C LYS A 33 7.31 -3.74 -2.46
N GLN A 34 8.55 -4.21 -2.57
CA GLN A 34 9.66 -3.73 -1.73
C GLN A 34 10.42 -2.58 -2.38
N LEU A 35 10.65 -2.66 -3.70
CA LEU A 35 11.50 -1.69 -4.42
C LEU A 35 10.69 -0.64 -5.21
N GLY A 36 9.36 -0.73 -5.20
CA GLY A 36 8.48 0.26 -5.85
C GLY A 36 8.63 0.35 -7.38
N ALA A 37 9.17 -0.70 -8.02
CA ALA A 37 9.31 -0.74 -9.46
C ALA A 37 7.95 -0.84 -10.15
N SER A 38 7.76 -0.08 -11.24
CA SER A 38 6.55 -0.22 -12.04
C SER A 38 6.54 -1.54 -12.79
N ALA A 39 5.34 -2.09 -13.04
CA ALA A 39 5.18 -3.35 -13.76
C ALA A 39 5.84 -3.33 -15.16
N GLY A 40 5.86 -2.17 -15.83
CA GLY A 40 6.57 -1.99 -17.09
C GLY A 40 8.09 -2.15 -16.98
N ARG A 41 8.72 -1.59 -15.93
CA ARG A 41 10.15 -1.77 -15.69
C ARG A 41 10.49 -3.21 -15.33
N VAL A 42 9.64 -3.87 -14.55
CA VAL A 42 9.82 -5.29 -14.21
C VAL A 42 9.72 -6.16 -15.46
N ALA A 43 8.73 -5.91 -16.33
CA ALA A 43 8.61 -6.60 -17.60
C ALA A 43 9.85 -6.40 -18.49
N ALA A 44 10.35 -5.17 -18.59
CA ALA A 44 11.58 -4.87 -19.34
C ALA A 44 12.81 -5.60 -18.77
N LEU A 45 12.96 -5.65 -17.45
CA LEU A 45 14.03 -6.38 -16.78
C LEU A 45 13.96 -7.88 -17.08
N PHE A 46 12.77 -8.48 -16.97
CA PHE A 46 12.59 -9.89 -17.30
C PHE A 46 12.90 -10.17 -18.78
N GLY A 47 12.56 -9.24 -19.69
CA GLY A 47 12.95 -9.31 -21.10
C GLY A 47 14.47 -9.35 -21.30
N GLN A 48 15.24 -8.56 -20.54
CA GLN A 48 16.71 -8.60 -20.56
C GLN A 48 17.28 -9.91 -20.01
N LEU A 49 16.54 -10.58 -19.13
CA LEU A 49 16.87 -11.91 -18.59
C LEU A 49 16.39 -13.06 -19.50
N GLY A 50 15.87 -12.75 -20.70
CA GLY A 50 15.39 -13.74 -21.67
C GLY A 50 13.95 -14.23 -21.44
N VAL A 51 13.20 -13.60 -20.53
CA VAL A 51 11.82 -13.98 -20.20
C VAL A 51 10.85 -12.91 -20.70
N GLN A 52 10.08 -13.23 -21.73
CA GLN A 52 9.08 -12.32 -22.26
C GLN A 52 7.81 -12.36 -21.39
N ILE A 53 7.49 -11.23 -20.76
CA ILE A 53 6.28 -11.06 -19.96
C ILE A 53 5.70 -9.66 -20.21
N SER A 54 4.37 -9.57 -20.30
CA SER A 54 3.70 -8.27 -20.40
C SER A 54 3.62 -7.59 -19.02
N PRO A 55 3.51 -6.25 -18.97
CA PRO A 55 3.24 -5.54 -17.71
C PRO A 55 1.97 -6.03 -17.01
N GLY A 56 0.93 -6.41 -17.77
CA GLY A 56 -0.29 -7.03 -17.23
C GLY A 56 -0.05 -8.42 -16.65
N GLY A 57 0.86 -9.21 -17.23
CA GLY A 57 1.29 -10.48 -16.68
C GLY A 57 1.99 -10.32 -15.32
N VAL A 58 2.83 -9.29 -15.18
CA VAL A 58 3.48 -8.95 -13.90
C VAL A 58 2.45 -8.59 -12.84
N THR A 59 1.49 -7.69 -13.15
CA THR A 59 0.47 -7.28 -12.17
C THR A 59 -0.41 -8.45 -11.75
N GLN A 60 -0.82 -9.32 -12.69
CA GLN A 60 -1.60 -10.52 -12.37
C GLN A 60 -0.80 -11.53 -11.53
N ALA A 61 0.48 -11.74 -11.83
CA ALA A 61 1.35 -12.64 -11.06
C ALA A 61 1.49 -12.16 -9.61
N VAL A 62 1.73 -10.87 -9.41
CA VAL A 62 1.81 -10.25 -8.08
C VAL A 62 0.46 -10.33 -7.36
N ALA A 63 -0.66 -10.05 -8.03
CA ALA A 63 -1.99 -10.16 -7.44
C ALA A 63 -2.31 -11.60 -7.03
N ARG A 64 -1.94 -12.59 -7.86
CA ARG A 64 -2.11 -14.02 -7.53
C ARG A 64 -1.25 -14.43 -6.34
N ALA A 65 -0.01 -13.94 -6.26
CA ALA A 65 0.84 -14.15 -5.08
C ALA A 65 0.21 -13.55 -3.82
N GLY A 66 -0.30 -12.32 -3.90
CA GLY A 66 -1.02 -11.67 -2.80
C GLY A 66 -2.22 -12.49 -2.31
N ARG A 67 -3.04 -13.02 -3.23
CA ARG A 67 -4.17 -13.90 -2.86
C ARG A 67 -3.73 -15.15 -2.11
N ARG A 68 -2.56 -15.71 -2.42
CA ARG A 68 -2.03 -16.88 -1.67
C ARG A 68 -1.54 -16.52 -0.29
N CYS A 69 -1.00 -15.31 -0.11
CA CYS A 69 -0.55 -14.82 1.19
C CYS A 69 -1.72 -14.31 2.07
N GLN A 70 -2.93 -14.15 1.52
CA GLN A 70 -4.06 -13.57 2.22
C GLN A 70 -4.38 -14.29 3.54
N ALA A 71 -4.47 -15.62 3.53
CA ALA A 71 -4.75 -16.39 4.74
C ALA A 71 -3.69 -16.17 5.84
N THR A 72 -2.40 -16.06 5.45
CA THR A 72 -1.33 -15.76 6.38
C THR A 72 -1.42 -14.34 6.92
N TYR A 73 -1.76 -13.38 6.06
CA TYR A 73 -1.97 -11.99 6.46
C TYR A 73 -3.13 -11.86 7.44
N ASP A 74 -4.26 -12.53 7.18
CA ASP A 74 -5.42 -12.53 8.06
C ASP A 74 -5.08 -13.16 9.42
N ALA A 75 -4.37 -14.29 9.43
CA ALA A 75 -3.89 -14.92 10.67
C ALA A 75 -2.95 -14.01 11.49
N LEU A 76 -2.11 -13.21 10.82
CA LEU A 76 -1.26 -12.22 11.50
C LEU A 76 -2.09 -11.09 12.10
N ILE A 77 -3.12 -10.60 11.41
CA ILE A 77 -4.04 -9.59 11.96
C ILE A 77 -4.74 -10.13 13.21
N ASP A 78 -5.23 -11.36 13.16
CA ASP A 78 -5.94 -11.98 14.28
C ASP A 78 -5.03 -12.23 15.49
N ALA A 79 -3.75 -12.49 15.25
CA ALA A 79 -2.75 -12.69 16.30
C ALA A 79 -2.29 -11.38 16.98
N ILE A 80 -2.53 -10.21 16.38
CA ILE A 80 -2.10 -8.92 16.95
C ILE A 80 -3.10 -8.48 18.04
N PRO A 81 -2.64 -8.26 19.29
CA PRO A 81 -3.50 -7.71 20.34
C PRO A 81 -4.00 -6.32 19.94
N ARG A 82 -5.32 -6.10 20.05
CA ARG A 82 -5.92 -4.78 19.78
C ARG A 82 -5.52 -3.81 20.88
N VAL A 83 -4.58 -2.92 20.56
CA VAL A 83 -4.27 -1.77 21.42
C VAL A 83 -5.40 -0.75 21.27
N PRO A 84 -5.98 -0.24 22.38
CA PRO A 84 -7.00 0.80 22.30
C PRO A 84 -6.44 2.02 21.55
N PRO A 85 -7.26 2.68 20.71
CA PRO A 85 -6.80 3.87 19.98
C PRO A 85 -6.27 4.88 20.99
N ARG A 86 -5.03 5.37 20.78
CA ARG A 86 -4.48 6.44 21.62
C ARG A 86 -5.45 7.62 21.56
N SER A 87 -5.97 8.01 22.72
CA SER A 87 -6.78 9.21 22.82
C SER A 87 -6.00 10.40 22.27
N PRO A 88 -6.66 11.32 21.53
CA PRO A 88 -6.01 12.52 21.03
C PRO A 88 -5.35 13.24 22.21
N ARG A 89 -4.06 13.59 22.04
CA ARG A 89 -3.34 14.37 23.05
C ARG A 89 -4.14 15.64 23.33
N ALA A 90 -4.72 15.73 24.52
CA ALA A 90 -5.47 16.90 24.94
C ALA A 90 -4.55 18.13 24.79
N ARG A 91 -4.99 19.11 23.99
CA ARG A 91 -4.31 20.40 23.90
C ARG A 91 -4.36 21.00 25.31
N PRO A 92 -3.23 21.46 25.89
CA PRO A 92 -3.29 22.14 27.17
C PRO A 92 -4.27 23.32 27.03
N ALA A 93 -5.32 23.31 27.85
CA ALA A 93 -6.28 24.40 27.89
C ALA A 93 -5.49 25.68 28.16
N GLY A 94 -5.64 26.66 27.28
CA GLY A 94 -5.02 27.97 27.43
C GLY A 94 -5.35 28.55 28.81
N GLY A 95 -4.34 29.12 29.45
CA GLY A 95 -4.43 29.69 30.79
C GLY A 95 -5.61 30.65 30.91
N SER A 96 -6.33 30.53 32.02
CA SER A 96 -7.38 31.46 32.41
C SER A 96 -6.81 32.89 32.39
N PRO A 97 -7.43 33.87 31.70
CA PRO A 97 -6.95 35.24 31.77
C PRO A 97 -7.06 35.73 33.22
N ALA A 98 -5.94 36.20 33.76
CA ALA A 98 -5.86 36.72 35.12
C ALA A 98 -6.91 37.82 35.36
N PRO A 99 -7.59 37.87 36.52
CA PRO A 99 -8.57 38.90 36.79
C PRO A 99 -7.88 40.27 36.83
N ARG A 100 -8.35 41.21 35.98
CA ARG A 100 -7.98 42.62 36.04
C ARG A 100 -8.45 43.19 37.38
N ARG A 101 -7.52 43.46 38.31
CA ARG A 101 -7.82 44.24 39.52
C ARG A 101 -8.22 45.65 39.09
N GLY A 102 -9.50 45.99 39.25
CA GLY A 102 -9.98 47.36 39.20
C GLY A 102 -9.42 48.12 40.40
N TRP A 103 -8.80 49.26 40.14
CA TRP A 103 -8.34 50.18 41.19
C TRP A 103 -9.58 50.84 41.81
N GLY A 104 -9.77 50.65 43.11
CA GLY A 104 -10.86 51.25 43.88
C GLY A 104 -10.66 52.76 44.04
N SER A 105 -11.70 53.53 43.77
CA SER A 105 -11.84 54.92 44.18
C SER A 105 -12.23 54.98 45.66
N SER A 106 -11.37 55.58 46.50
CA SER A 106 -11.71 55.96 47.88
C SER A 106 -12.61 57.20 47.90
N PRO A 107 -13.69 57.24 48.69
CA PRO A 107 -14.32 58.48 49.09
C PRO A 107 -13.83 58.88 50.50
N ALA A 108 -13.12 60.00 50.61
CA ALA A 108 -12.91 60.68 51.88
C ALA A 108 -13.84 61.89 51.91
N GLY A 109 -14.85 61.83 52.78
CA GLY A 109 -15.75 62.94 53.08
C GLY A 109 -15.05 64.08 53.79
N SER A 110 -15.71 65.24 53.77
CA SER A 110 -15.48 66.39 54.65
C SER A 110 -16.84 66.89 55.12
#